data_AF-A0A2T7U6V0-F1
#
_entry.id   AF-A0A2T7U6V0-F1
#
_cell.length_a   1.000
_cell.length_b   1.000
_cell.length_c   1.000
_cell.angle_alpha   90.00
_cell.angle_beta   90.00
_cell.angle_gamma   90.00
#
_symmetry.space_group_name_H-M   'P 1'
#
loop_
_entity.id
_entity.type
_entity.pdbx_description
1 polymer ?
#
loop_
_entity_poly.entity_id
_entity_poly.type
_entity_poly.pdbx_seq_one_letter_code
_entity_poly.pdbx_strand_id
1 'polypeptide(L)'
;MQISKYLQAVFLCGGTLIVPAQAQQAPGPRVLKIDVRIEGSEGWQTAVSYEKALISEHFFLATVLEPSESLGGMNPLDPDSIRKAQENSARQIANAQKIQERNKALAHAVPPSAAMQQQVNQAIMQAYAKCKGDENCIKAAVMRSNPGLMPPPPGATMNPGIPDVSAASQDEEKAIYRQWFGLEGCPGKFRAMRNDISKGAVADVGGARPWNHEIKLDVAQDKPSLCLSYPMSVVDEEAGKLFLPGFTFPDVPATQKNIGSRSATVPGEIATWVSKTLNGAPLSGTKSETISLQRPILVLPLGNFSYGGSVKITITWSFTESYKPGTALPDD
;
A
#
# COMPACT_ATOMS: atom_id res chain seq x y z
N MET A 1 -5.25 -44.80 -77.79
CA MET A 1 -4.69 -45.48 -76.60
C MET A 1 -4.53 -44.41 -75.54
N GLN A 2 -5.54 -44.18 -74.69
CA GLN A 2 -5.85 -44.84 -73.40
C GLN A 2 -5.15 -44.15 -72.19
N ILE A 3 -5.98 -43.47 -71.36
CA ILE A 3 -6.08 -43.53 -69.87
C ILE A 3 -4.86 -42.99 -69.07
N SER A 4 -4.89 -42.28 -67.93
CA SER A 4 -5.84 -41.92 -66.83
C SER A 4 -5.24 -40.70 -66.10
N LYS A 5 -6.01 -39.68 -65.71
CA LYS A 5 -6.53 -39.44 -64.34
C LYS A 5 -5.56 -39.78 -63.18
N TYR A 6 -5.19 -38.77 -62.37
CA TYR A 6 -5.44 -38.75 -60.91
C TYR A 6 -5.33 -37.30 -60.38
N LEU A 7 -6.50 -36.74 -60.04
CA LEU A 7 -6.63 -35.62 -59.10
C LEU A 7 -6.31 -36.13 -57.69
N GLN A 8 -5.51 -35.41 -56.92
CA GLN A 8 -5.53 -35.45 -55.46
C GLN A 8 -5.91 -34.07 -54.94
N ALA A 9 -7.16 -33.96 -54.50
CA ALA A 9 -7.66 -32.88 -53.68
C ALA A 9 -7.26 -33.15 -52.23
N VAL A 10 -6.44 -32.28 -51.64
CA VAL A 10 -6.15 -32.28 -50.21
C VAL A 10 -7.11 -31.30 -49.55
N PHE A 11 -8.11 -31.86 -48.85
CA PHE A 11 -8.98 -31.13 -47.95
C PHE A 11 -8.16 -30.62 -46.75
N LEU A 12 -7.88 -29.32 -46.71
CA LEU A 12 -7.38 -28.63 -45.52
C LEU A 12 -8.58 -28.36 -44.59
N CYS A 13 -8.86 -29.31 -43.70
CA CYS A 13 -9.70 -29.07 -42.53
C CYS A 13 -8.94 -28.14 -41.57
N GLY A 14 -9.15 -26.83 -41.72
CA GLY A 14 -8.73 -25.82 -40.74
C GLY A 14 -9.57 -25.93 -39.47
N GLY A 15 -9.13 -26.80 -38.55
CA GLY A 15 -9.66 -26.82 -37.19
C GLY A 15 -9.23 -25.57 -36.45
N THR A 16 -10.15 -24.62 -36.26
CA THR A 16 -9.99 -23.52 -35.31
C THR A 16 -9.87 -24.09 -33.90
N LEU A 17 -8.65 -24.16 -33.37
CA LEU A 17 -8.39 -24.38 -31.96
C LEU A 17 -8.98 -23.20 -31.17
N ILE A 18 -10.15 -23.42 -30.59
CA ILE A 18 -10.70 -22.53 -29.56
C ILE A 18 -9.84 -22.77 -28.32
N VAL A 19 -8.78 -21.97 -28.16
CA VAL A 19 -8.06 -21.88 -26.89
C VAL A 19 -9.03 -21.22 -25.91
N PRO A 20 -9.47 -21.90 -24.84
CA PRO A 20 -10.27 -21.24 -23.82
C PRO A 20 -9.44 -20.10 -23.27
N ALA A 21 -9.97 -18.88 -23.33
CA ALA A 21 -9.42 -17.75 -22.61
C ALA A 21 -9.44 -18.13 -21.13
N GLN A 22 -8.30 -18.61 -20.61
CA GLN A 22 -8.12 -18.74 -19.18
C GLN A 22 -8.28 -17.33 -18.63
N ALA A 23 -9.40 -17.09 -17.93
CA ALA A 23 -9.58 -15.89 -17.13
C ALA A 23 -8.32 -15.78 -16.27
N GLN A 24 -7.50 -14.77 -16.58
CA GLN A 24 -6.18 -14.60 -15.98
C GLN A 24 -6.43 -14.31 -14.51
N GLN A 25 -6.28 -15.35 -13.69
CA GLN A 25 -6.63 -15.34 -12.29
C GLN A 25 -5.89 -14.16 -11.64
N ALA A 26 -6.61 -13.35 -10.87
CA ALA A 26 -6.01 -12.20 -10.20
C ALA A 26 -4.76 -12.68 -9.43
N PRO A 27 -3.67 -11.89 -9.44
CA PRO A 27 -2.47 -12.28 -8.72
C PRO A 27 -2.82 -12.55 -7.25
N GLY A 28 -2.14 -13.48 -6.60
CA GLY A 28 -2.29 -13.69 -5.15
C GLY A 28 -1.55 -12.63 -4.33
N PRO A 29 -1.64 -12.70 -2.99
CA PRO A 29 -0.87 -11.84 -2.09
C PRO A 29 0.63 -11.88 -2.37
N ARG A 30 1.33 -10.75 -2.18
CA ARG A 30 2.77 -10.62 -2.41
C ARG A 30 3.49 -10.03 -1.21
N VAL A 31 4.77 -10.40 -1.07
CA VAL A 31 5.65 -9.85 -0.02
C VAL A 31 6.32 -8.57 -0.53
N LEU A 32 6.10 -7.45 0.17
CA LEU A 32 6.88 -6.23 0.04
C LEU A 32 8.07 -6.31 0.99
N LYS A 33 9.29 -6.24 0.43
CA LYS A 33 10.55 -6.16 1.19
C LYS A 33 11.25 -4.86 0.88
N ILE A 34 11.77 -4.19 1.90
CA ILE A 34 12.54 -2.96 1.80
C ILE A 34 13.70 -3.06 2.81
N ASP A 35 14.93 -3.03 2.30
CA ASP A 35 16.18 -2.95 3.05
C ASP A 35 16.84 -1.61 2.75
N VAL A 36 17.11 -0.82 3.79
CA VAL A 36 17.77 0.48 3.70
C VAL A 36 19.02 0.47 4.57
N ARG A 37 20.18 0.73 3.97
CA ARG A 37 21.46 0.91 4.65
C ARG A 37 21.93 2.34 4.51
N ILE A 38 22.38 2.93 5.61
CA ILE A 38 22.86 4.31 5.67
C ILE A 38 24.24 4.28 6.31
N GLU A 39 25.23 4.72 5.55
CA GLU A 39 26.62 4.76 6.00
C GLU A 39 27.19 6.13 5.69
N GLY A 40 27.84 6.77 6.66
CA GLY A 40 28.43 8.06 6.39
C GLY A 40 29.15 8.67 7.56
N SER A 41 29.45 9.95 7.39
CA SER A 41 30.08 10.73 8.43
C SER A 41 29.61 12.16 8.39
N GLU A 42 29.58 12.79 9.54
CA GLU A 42 29.33 14.20 9.68
C GLU A 42 30.22 14.81 10.74
N GLY A 43 30.26 16.12 10.81
CA GLY A 43 30.98 16.81 11.84
C GLY A 43 30.74 18.31 11.79
N TRP A 44 31.09 18.94 12.90
CA TRP A 44 31.18 20.38 12.97
C TRP A 44 32.48 20.78 13.65
N GLN A 45 32.92 22.01 13.37
CA GLN A 45 34.07 22.60 14.04
C GLN A 45 33.89 24.11 14.21
N THR A 46 34.44 24.63 15.31
CA THR A 46 34.73 26.04 15.54
C THR A 46 36.25 26.22 15.58
N ALA A 47 36.74 27.40 15.99
CA ALA A 47 38.17 27.62 16.19
C ALA A 47 38.77 26.78 17.33
N VAL A 48 37.95 26.34 18.30
CA VAL A 48 38.43 25.75 19.57
C VAL A 48 37.72 24.45 19.97
N SER A 49 36.64 24.10 19.28
CA SER A 49 35.85 22.89 19.55
C SER A 49 35.54 22.16 18.25
N TYR A 50 35.38 20.86 18.30
CA TYR A 50 34.97 20.06 17.16
C TYR A 50 34.22 18.81 17.58
N GLU A 51 33.48 18.24 16.65
CA GLU A 51 32.83 16.94 16.78
C GLU A 51 32.83 16.25 15.41
N LYS A 52 33.05 14.94 15.41
CA LYS A 52 32.93 14.08 14.23
C LYS A 52 32.15 12.82 14.60
N ALA A 53 31.21 12.47 13.75
CA ALA A 53 30.41 11.26 13.87
C ALA A 53 30.59 10.34 12.67
N LEU A 54 30.55 9.05 12.93
CA LEU A 54 30.34 7.98 11.97
C LEU A 54 28.93 7.43 12.17
N ILE A 55 28.20 7.30 11.06
CA ILE A 55 26.81 6.86 11.02
C ILE A 55 26.78 5.49 10.33
N SER A 56 26.13 4.52 10.97
CA SER A 56 25.93 3.17 10.43
C SER A 56 24.56 2.67 10.87
N GLU A 57 23.58 2.78 9.99
CA GLU A 57 22.20 2.37 10.24
C GLU A 57 21.73 1.37 9.18
N HIS A 58 20.89 0.43 9.60
CA HIS A 58 20.24 -0.54 8.72
C HIS A 58 18.80 -0.74 9.17
N PHE A 59 17.88 -0.58 8.23
CA PHE A 59 16.45 -0.76 8.42
C PHE A 59 15.95 -1.81 7.45
N PHE A 60 15.33 -2.87 7.99
CA PHE A 60 14.71 -3.91 7.20
C PHE A 60 13.21 -3.96 7.51
N LEU A 61 12.42 -4.10 6.45
CA LEU A 61 10.97 -4.15 6.49
C LEU A 61 10.49 -5.25 5.54
N ALA A 62 9.64 -6.14 6.04
CA ALA A 62 8.91 -7.09 5.21
C ALA A 62 7.44 -7.15 5.63
N THR A 63 6.52 -7.14 4.66
CA THR A 63 5.09 -7.27 4.93
C THR A 63 4.37 -7.88 3.73
N VAL A 64 3.12 -8.30 3.90
CA VAL A 64 2.29 -8.88 2.84
C VAL A 64 1.24 -7.87 2.41
N LEU A 65 1.12 -7.69 1.10
CA LEU A 65 0.06 -6.88 0.50
C LEU A 65 -0.85 -7.76 -0.36
N GLU A 66 -2.15 -7.52 -0.27
CA GLU A 66 -3.17 -8.21 -1.06
C GLU A 66 -3.61 -7.36 -2.25
N PRO A 67 -3.76 -7.95 -3.45
CA PRO A 67 -4.19 -7.23 -4.62
C PRO A 67 -5.70 -6.95 -4.62
N SER A 68 -6.10 -5.82 -5.21
CA SER A 68 -7.48 -5.62 -5.65
C SER A 68 -7.87 -6.67 -6.68
N GLU A 69 -9.15 -7.06 -6.71
CA GLU A 69 -9.67 -8.00 -7.72
C GLU A 69 -9.64 -7.39 -9.13
N SER A 70 -9.87 -6.09 -9.25
CA SER A 70 -9.90 -5.38 -10.53
C SER A 70 -8.60 -4.69 -10.88
N LEU A 71 -8.33 -4.61 -12.18
CA LEU A 71 -7.51 -3.57 -12.77
C LEU A 71 -8.41 -2.35 -12.98
N GLY A 72 -7.91 -1.17 -12.62
CA GLY A 72 -8.72 0.05 -12.52
C GLY A 72 -8.39 0.87 -11.28
N GLY A 73 -7.26 0.56 -10.64
CA GLY A 73 -6.70 1.37 -9.58
C GLY A 73 -6.41 2.80 -10.06
N MET A 74 -6.40 3.72 -9.11
CA MET A 74 -6.02 5.12 -9.35
C MET A 74 -4.62 5.17 -9.97
N ASN A 75 -4.48 5.78 -11.15
CA ASN A 75 -3.16 6.11 -11.72
C ASN A 75 -2.52 7.19 -10.83
N PRO A 76 -1.47 6.88 -10.04
CA PRO A 76 -0.89 7.82 -9.09
C PRO A 76 -0.07 8.92 -9.79
N LEU A 77 0.21 8.77 -11.08
CA LEU A 77 0.88 9.77 -11.90
C LEU A 77 -0.10 10.73 -12.59
N ASP A 78 -1.40 10.44 -12.55
CA ASP A 78 -2.42 11.33 -13.10
C ASP A 78 -2.80 12.40 -12.04
N PRO A 79 -2.55 13.69 -12.32
CA PRO A 79 -2.88 14.78 -11.41
C PRO A 79 -4.40 14.91 -11.17
N ASP A 80 -5.24 14.37 -12.05
CA ASP A 80 -6.69 14.33 -11.92
C ASP A 80 -7.21 13.01 -11.34
N SER A 81 -6.34 12.10 -10.94
CA SER A 81 -6.71 10.73 -10.53
C SER A 81 -7.71 10.69 -9.35
N ILE A 82 -7.59 11.62 -8.40
CA ILE A 82 -8.55 11.80 -7.30
C ILE A 82 -9.90 12.31 -7.83
N ARG A 83 -9.89 13.28 -8.76
CA ARG A 83 -11.10 13.79 -9.41
C ARG A 83 -11.80 12.70 -10.22
N LYS A 84 -11.06 11.93 -11.03
CA LYS A 84 -11.57 10.80 -11.80
C LYS A 84 -12.16 9.70 -10.90
N ALA A 85 -11.53 9.41 -9.76
CA ALA A 85 -12.05 8.45 -8.78
C ALA A 85 -13.38 8.93 -8.16
N GLN A 86 -13.47 10.22 -7.84
CA GLN A 86 -14.71 10.84 -7.34
C GLN A 86 -15.82 10.83 -8.42
N GLU A 87 -15.49 11.13 -9.67
CA GLU A 87 -16.43 11.10 -10.80
C GLU A 87 -16.93 9.68 -11.10
N ASN A 88 -16.06 8.68 -11.05
CA ASN A 88 -16.43 7.27 -11.21
C ASN A 88 -17.34 6.79 -10.07
N SER A 89 -17.02 7.17 -8.82
CA SER A 89 -17.87 6.89 -7.66
C SER A 89 -19.25 7.54 -7.80
N ALA A 90 -19.31 8.82 -8.20
CA ALA A 90 -20.56 9.53 -8.44
C ALA A 90 -21.40 8.90 -9.56
N ARG A 91 -20.77 8.44 -10.65
CA ARG A 91 -21.45 7.72 -11.74
C ARG A 91 -22.03 6.39 -11.27
N GLN A 92 -21.32 5.62 -10.46
CA GLN A 92 -21.82 4.37 -9.90
C GLN A 92 -23.02 4.60 -8.97
N ILE A 93 -22.98 5.63 -8.12
CA ILE A 93 -24.09 6.02 -7.26
C ILE A 93 -25.31 6.45 -8.09
N ALA A 94 -25.12 7.27 -9.11
CA ALA A 94 -26.21 7.73 -9.99
C ALA A 94 -26.85 6.56 -10.77
N ASN A 95 -26.05 5.60 -11.23
CA ASN A 95 -26.56 4.40 -11.89
C ASN A 95 -27.33 3.51 -10.92
N ALA A 96 -26.84 3.33 -9.69
CA ALA A 96 -27.55 2.60 -8.65
C ALA A 96 -28.91 3.25 -8.30
N GLN A 97 -28.96 4.59 -8.25
CA GLN A 97 -30.21 5.34 -8.03
C GLN A 97 -31.19 5.16 -9.19
N LYS A 98 -30.75 5.25 -10.45
CA LYS A 98 -31.60 5.00 -11.62
C LYS A 98 -32.15 3.58 -11.65
N ILE A 99 -31.34 2.59 -11.26
CA ILE A 99 -31.78 1.20 -11.13
C ILE A 99 -32.82 1.07 -10.01
N GLN A 100 -32.61 1.71 -8.87
CA GLN A 100 -33.58 1.73 -7.77
C GLN A 100 -34.90 2.41 -8.16
N GLU A 101 -34.86 3.53 -8.88
CA GLU A 101 -36.03 4.25 -9.38
C GLU A 101 -36.80 3.42 -10.41
N ARG A 102 -36.08 2.76 -11.34
CA ARG A 102 -36.68 1.84 -12.30
C ARG A 102 -37.32 0.63 -11.59
N ASN A 103 -36.68 0.09 -10.56
CA ASN A 103 -37.22 -1.01 -9.76
C ASN A 103 -38.43 -0.56 -8.92
N LYS A 104 -38.45 0.68 -8.40
CA LYS A 104 -39.62 1.28 -7.74
C LYS A 104 -40.79 1.49 -8.70
N ALA A 105 -40.52 1.86 -9.95
CA ALA A 105 -41.54 2.02 -10.98
C ALA A 105 -42.12 0.68 -11.47
N LEU A 106 -41.34 -0.40 -11.36
CA LEU A 106 -41.75 -1.78 -11.71
C LEU A 106 -42.40 -2.53 -10.55
N ALA A 107 -42.18 -2.10 -9.30
CA ALA A 107 -42.88 -2.63 -8.14
C ALA A 107 -44.26 -1.95 -8.04
N HIS A 108 -45.35 -2.70 -8.25
CA HIS A 108 -46.69 -2.23 -7.96
C HIS A 108 -46.74 -1.64 -6.55
N ALA A 109 -47.07 -0.35 -6.46
CA ALA A 109 -47.11 0.42 -5.23
C ALA A 109 -48.20 -0.10 -4.28
N VAL A 110 -47.82 -1.00 -3.38
CA VAL A 110 -48.56 -1.24 -2.14
C VAL A 110 -47.88 -0.38 -1.08
N PRO A 111 -48.47 0.75 -0.66
CA PRO A 111 -47.93 1.50 0.46
C PRO A 111 -47.89 0.57 1.70
N PRO A 112 -46.78 0.53 2.45
CA PRO A 112 -46.68 -0.33 3.62
C PRO A 112 -47.82 0.02 4.58
N SER A 113 -48.64 -0.96 4.94
CA SER A 113 -49.74 -0.75 5.86
C SER A 113 -49.20 -0.26 7.21
N ALA A 114 -49.97 0.54 7.95
CA ALA A 114 -49.57 1.03 9.27
C ALA A 114 -49.19 -0.13 10.23
N ALA A 115 -49.77 -1.32 10.03
CA ALA A 115 -49.42 -2.55 10.73
C ALA A 115 -47.98 -3.03 10.41
N MET A 116 -47.56 -2.94 9.14
CA MET A 116 -46.20 -3.28 8.73
C MET A 116 -45.17 -2.29 9.29
N GLN A 117 -45.51 -0.99 9.32
CA GLN A 117 -44.65 0.02 9.95
C GLN A 117 -44.52 -0.19 11.47
N GLN A 118 -45.60 -0.56 12.16
CA GLN A 118 -45.53 -0.92 13.58
C GLN A 118 -44.68 -2.18 13.82
N GLN A 119 -44.79 -3.19 12.95
CA GLN A 119 -44.01 -4.43 13.07
C GLN A 119 -42.51 -4.17 12.87
N VAL A 120 -42.14 -3.28 11.94
CA VAL A 120 -40.75 -2.87 11.72
C VAL A 120 -40.21 -2.09 12.92
N ASN A 121 -40.97 -1.13 13.45
CA ASN A 121 -40.55 -0.37 14.62
C ASN A 121 -40.39 -1.25 15.88
N GLN A 122 -41.26 -2.24 16.08
CA GLN A 122 -41.11 -3.22 17.16
C GLN A 122 -39.87 -4.11 16.96
N ALA A 123 -39.60 -4.55 15.73
CA ALA A 123 -38.42 -5.34 15.42
C ALA A 123 -37.11 -4.55 15.61
N ILE A 124 -37.11 -3.25 15.26
CA ILE A 124 -35.98 -2.33 15.52
C ILE A 124 -35.73 -2.23 17.03
N MET A 125 -36.77 -1.98 17.83
CA MET A 125 -36.62 -1.86 19.29
C MET A 125 -36.10 -3.14 19.95
N GLN A 126 -36.56 -4.31 19.50
CA GLN A 126 -36.05 -5.60 19.97
C GLN A 126 -34.61 -5.85 19.52
N ALA A 127 -34.25 -5.45 18.30
CA ALA A 127 -32.89 -5.56 17.77
C ALA A 127 -31.91 -4.67 18.56
N TYR A 128 -32.28 -3.44 18.91
CA TYR A 128 -31.46 -2.57 19.75
C TYR A 128 -31.18 -3.19 21.13
N ALA A 129 -32.19 -3.78 21.76
CA ALA A 129 -32.03 -4.46 23.05
C ALA A 129 -31.13 -5.70 22.94
N LYS A 130 -31.25 -6.47 21.86
CA LYS A 130 -30.50 -7.73 21.66
C LYS A 130 -29.07 -7.52 21.16
N CYS A 131 -28.84 -6.49 20.35
CA CYS A 131 -27.56 -6.17 19.73
C CYS A 131 -26.70 -5.18 20.54
N LYS A 132 -27.18 -4.68 21.70
CA LYS A 132 -26.44 -3.80 22.62
C LYS A 132 -25.73 -2.60 21.94
N GLY A 133 -26.34 -2.05 20.89
CA GLY A 133 -25.80 -0.89 20.16
C GLY A 133 -24.81 -1.21 19.03
N ASP A 134 -24.56 -2.48 18.70
CA ASP A 134 -23.79 -2.85 17.50
C ASP A 134 -24.60 -2.57 16.23
N GLU A 135 -24.18 -1.54 15.48
CA GLU A 135 -24.85 -1.05 14.27
C GLU A 135 -24.97 -2.12 13.18
N ASN A 136 -24.00 -3.03 13.05
CA ASN A 136 -24.02 -4.08 12.04
C ASN A 136 -25.03 -5.17 12.41
N CYS A 137 -25.10 -5.52 13.69
CA CYS A 137 -26.10 -6.45 14.23
C CYS A 137 -27.52 -5.89 14.10
N ILE A 138 -27.71 -4.61 14.44
CA ILE A 138 -28.99 -3.92 14.32
C ILE A 138 -29.43 -3.88 12.86
N LYS A 139 -28.54 -3.49 11.94
CA LYS A 139 -28.82 -3.43 10.51
C LYS A 139 -29.22 -4.81 9.95
N ALA A 140 -28.51 -5.87 10.31
CA ALA A 140 -28.84 -7.24 9.90
C ALA A 140 -30.20 -7.73 10.44
N ALA A 141 -30.54 -7.38 11.69
CA ALA A 141 -31.81 -7.73 12.30
C ALA A 141 -33.00 -7.00 11.66
N VAL A 142 -32.83 -5.71 11.34
CA VAL A 142 -33.85 -4.89 10.65
C VAL A 142 -34.07 -5.34 9.21
N MET A 143 -33.02 -5.78 8.52
CA MET A 143 -33.14 -6.34 7.18
C MET A 143 -33.91 -7.66 7.14
N ARG A 144 -33.87 -8.47 8.20
CA ARG A 144 -34.66 -9.71 8.30
C ARG A 144 -36.15 -9.48 8.54
N SER A 145 -36.51 -8.38 9.21
CA SER A 145 -37.90 -8.08 9.54
C SER A 145 -38.67 -7.35 8.44
N ASN A 146 -37.99 -6.89 7.37
CA ASN A 146 -38.64 -6.26 6.23
C ASN A 146 -37.96 -6.65 4.89
N PRO A 147 -38.38 -7.77 4.26
CA PRO A 147 -37.77 -8.24 3.01
C PRO A 147 -38.00 -7.31 1.80
N GLY A 148 -38.84 -6.28 1.90
CA GLY A 148 -39.07 -5.27 0.86
C GLY A 148 -38.02 -4.16 0.76
N LEU A 149 -37.01 -4.14 1.64
CA LEU A 149 -35.91 -3.16 1.65
C LEU A 149 -34.56 -3.75 1.19
N MET A 150 -34.56 -4.91 0.51
CA MET A 150 -33.32 -5.47 -0.03
C MET A 150 -32.80 -4.66 -1.23
N PRO A 151 -31.53 -4.24 -1.27
CA PRO A 151 -30.82 -4.11 -2.55
C PRO A 151 -30.72 -5.52 -3.17
N PRO A 152 -30.82 -5.66 -4.50
CA PRO A 152 -30.86 -6.98 -5.12
C PRO A 152 -29.55 -7.74 -4.86
N PRO A 153 -29.62 -9.06 -4.59
CA PRO A 153 -28.44 -9.87 -4.38
C PRO A 153 -27.62 -10.03 -5.67
N PRO A 154 -26.29 -10.26 -5.58
CA PRO A 154 -25.47 -10.51 -6.75
C PRO A 154 -25.85 -11.86 -7.35
N GLY A 155 -26.30 -11.86 -8.61
CA GLY A 155 -26.59 -13.09 -9.37
C GLY A 155 -28.03 -13.26 -9.87
N ALA A 156 -28.91 -12.27 -9.78
CA ALA A 156 -30.19 -12.34 -10.49
C ALA A 156 -29.93 -12.25 -12.01
N THR A 157 -30.13 -13.38 -12.68
CA THR A 157 -29.95 -13.61 -14.11
C THR A 157 -30.70 -12.58 -14.96
N MET A 158 -29.98 -11.92 -15.86
CA MET A 158 -30.54 -11.05 -16.89
C MET A 158 -31.34 -11.89 -17.90
N ASN A 159 -32.59 -11.50 -18.17
CA ASN A 159 -33.31 -11.95 -19.37
C ASN A 159 -32.69 -11.33 -20.63
N PRO A 160 -32.62 -12.06 -21.76
CA PRO A 160 -32.01 -11.58 -23.00
C PRO A 160 -32.96 -10.61 -23.71
N GLY A 161 -32.48 -9.41 -24.06
CA GLY A 161 -33.24 -8.50 -24.93
C GLY A 161 -33.11 -6.99 -24.67
N ILE A 162 -32.16 -6.52 -23.87
CA ILE A 162 -31.91 -5.07 -23.73
C ILE A 162 -30.47 -4.79 -24.18
N PRO A 163 -30.24 -3.83 -25.10
CA PRO A 163 -28.89 -3.54 -25.57
C PRO A 163 -28.03 -3.12 -24.39
N ASP A 164 -26.86 -3.76 -24.27
CA ASP A 164 -25.81 -3.33 -23.38
C ASP A 164 -25.33 -1.96 -23.85
N VAL A 165 -25.79 -0.89 -23.19
CA VAL A 165 -25.21 0.44 -23.31
C VAL A 165 -24.06 0.58 -22.31
N SER A 166 -23.16 -0.41 -22.36
CA SER A 166 -21.73 -0.26 -22.08
C SER A 166 -21.05 0.39 -23.29
N ALA A 167 -21.59 1.50 -23.79
CA ALA A 167 -20.79 2.42 -24.58
C ALA A 167 -19.89 3.17 -23.59
N ALA A 168 -18.85 2.46 -23.13
CA ALA A 168 -17.69 3.06 -22.54
C ALA A 168 -17.26 4.20 -23.46
N SER A 169 -17.10 5.38 -22.88
CA SER A 169 -16.43 6.48 -23.56
C SER A 169 -15.13 5.94 -24.16
N GLN A 170 -14.92 6.16 -25.46
CA GLN A 170 -13.82 5.66 -26.28
C GLN A 170 -12.40 6.13 -25.87
N ASP A 171 -12.24 6.60 -24.64
CA ASP A 171 -10.96 6.70 -23.95
C ASP A 171 -11.00 5.75 -22.75
N GLU A 172 -11.25 4.45 -23.00
CA GLU A 172 -10.93 3.42 -22.02
C GLU A 172 -9.41 3.42 -21.87
N GLU A 173 -8.91 4.26 -20.97
CA GLU A 173 -7.58 4.19 -20.40
C GLU A 173 -7.41 2.73 -19.95
N LYS A 174 -6.69 1.93 -20.75
CA LYS A 174 -6.51 0.49 -20.52
C LYS A 174 -6.22 0.31 -19.05
N ALA A 175 -7.08 -0.44 -18.36
CA ALA A 175 -6.94 -0.61 -16.93
C ALA A 175 -5.66 -1.44 -16.66
N ILE A 176 -4.55 -0.74 -16.43
CA ILE A 176 -3.21 -1.34 -16.21
C ILE A 176 -2.77 -1.26 -14.75
N TYR A 177 -3.41 -0.40 -13.96
CA TYR A 177 -3.07 -0.18 -12.57
C TYR A 177 -3.87 -1.09 -11.64
N ARG A 178 -3.16 -1.78 -10.74
CA ARG A 178 -3.72 -2.59 -9.65
C ARG A 178 -3.38 -1.97 -8.30
N GLN A 179 -4.36 -1.90 -7.41
CA GLN A 179 -4.13 -1.49 -6.02
C GLN A 179 -3.73 -2.69 -5.17
N TRP A 180 -2.87 -2.46 -4.20
CA TRP A 180 -2.39 -3.44 -3.25
C TRP A 180 -2.53 -2.89 -1.83
N PHE A 181 -3.16 -3.66 -0.96
CA PHE A 181 -3.59 -3.26 0.37
C PHE A 181 -2.86 -4.06 1.44
N GLY A 182 -2.35 -3.39 2.46
CA GLY A 182 -2.03 -4.06 3.72
C GLY A 182 -3.32 -4.22 4.55
N LEU A 183 -3.61 -5.44 4.96
CA LEU A 183 -4.79 -5.76 5.76
C LEU A 183 -4.46 -5.87 7.25
N GLU A 184 -5.49 -5.79 8.09
CA GLU A 184 -5.32 -6.08 9.51
C GLU A 184 -4.91 -7.54 9.72
N GLY A 185 -3.92 -7.76 10.58
CA GLY A 185 -3.46 -9.10 10.94
C GLY A 185 -2.52 -9.77 9.93
N CYS A 186 -2.12 -9.11 8.84
CA CYS A 186 -1.06 -9.68 8.01
C CYS A 186 0.30 -9.66 8.72
N PRO A 187 1.19 -10.61 8.39
CA PRO A 187 2.51 -10.64 9.00
C PRO A 187 3.30 -9.40 8.56
N GLY A 188 4.05 -8.87 9.51
CA GLY A 188 5.02 -7.80 9.27
C GLY A 188 6.26 -8.08 10.10
N LYS A 189 7.43 -7.91 9.50
CA LYS A 189 8.73 -7.98 10.17
C LYS A 189 9.43 -6.64 10.04
N PHE A 190 10.05 -6.21 11.12
CA PHE A 190 10.84 -5.00 11.17
C PHE A 190 12.13 -5.25 11.94
N ARG A 191 13.25 -4.84 11.35
CA ARG A 191 14.54 -4.77 12.04
C ARG A 191 15.15 -3.39 11.89
N ALA A 192 15.72 -2.87 12.97
CA ALA A 192 16.51 -1.66 12.97
C ALA A 192 17.81 -1.89 13.73
N MET A 193 18.93 -1.71 13.02
CA MET A 193 20.26 -1.73 13.58
C MET A 193 20.89 -0.34 13.48
N ARG A 194 21.54 0.11 14.54
CA ARG A 194 22.29 1.37 14.58
C ARG A 194 23.58 1.16 15.35
N ASN A 195 24.68 1.63 14.79
CA ASN A 195 26.00 1.58 15.39
C ASN A 195 26.75 2.86 15.11
N ASP A 196 26.30 3.94 15.73
CA ASP A 196 26.89 5.25 15.50
C ASP A 196 27.90 5.61 16.58
N ILE A 197 28.93 6.33 16.18
CA ILE A 197 30.02 6.75 17.04
C ILE A 197 30.26 8.24 16.82
N SER A 198 30.15 9.05 17.85
CA SER A 198 30.54 10.47 17.83
C SER A 198 31.68 10.73 18.81
N LYS A 199 32.67 11.50 18.38
CA LYS A 199 33.80 11.94 19.21
C LYS A 199 34.10 13.40 18.94
N GLY A 200 34.48 14.10 19.99
CA GLY A 200 34.76 15.53 19.87
C GLY A 200 35.65 16.04 20.99
N ALA A 201 35.87 17.34 20.95
CA ALA A 201 36.46 18.09 22.04
C ALA A 201 35.74 19.42 22.17
N VAL A 202 35.43 19.80 23.41
CA VAL A 202 34.82 21.11 23.73
C VAL A 202 35.83 21.91 24.52
N ALA A 203 36.03 23.17 24.12
CA ALA A 203 36.86 24.11 24.86
C ALA A 203 36.30 24.34 26.28
N ASP A 204 37.17 24.19 27.28
CA ASP A 204 36.87 24.45 28.70
C ASP A 204 38.01 25.25 29.34
N VAL A 205 37.78 25.77 30.56
CA VAL A 205 38.79 26.48 31.36
C VAL A 205 39.91 25.49 31.73
N GLY A 206 41.05 25.61 31.04
CA GLY A 206 42.21 24.73 31.18
C GLY A 206 42.56 23.89 29.96
N GLY A 207 41.81 24.00 28.85
CA GLY A 207 42.08 23.31 27.59
C GLY A 207 40.87 22.54 27.07
N ALA A 208 40.97 22.04 25.84
CA ALA A 208 39.88 21.28 25.21
C ALA A 208 39.70 19.92 25.92
N ARG A 209 38.47 19.63 26.36
CA ARG A 209 38.12 18.35 26.98
C ARG A 209 37.57 17.39 25.93
N PRO A 210 38.25 16.26 25.65
CA PRO A 210 37.76 15.27 24.69
C PRO A 210 36.58 14.49 25.28
N TRP A 211 35.73 13.99 24.40
CA TRP A 211 34.61 13.12 24.76
C TRP A 211 34.30 12.13 23.63
N ASN A 212 33.60 11.05 23.97
CA ASN A 212 33.15 10.02 23.05
C ASN A 212 31.74 9.55 23.42
N HIS A 213 30.89 9.36 22.42
CA HIS A 213 29.51 8.90 22.55
C HIS A 213 29.25 7.79 21.54
N GLU A 214 28.56 6.73 21.97
CA GLU A 214 28.24 5.59 21.12
C GLU A 214 26.74 5.28 21.27
N ILE A 215 26.06 5.13 20.13
CA ILE A 215 24.66 4.69 20.07
C ILE A 215 24.64 3.33 19.38
N LYS A 216 24.27 2.30 20.16
CA LYS A 216 24.03 0.95 19.67
C LYS A 216 22.58 0.56 19.86
N LEU A 217 21.96 0.08 18.79
CA LEU A 217 20.60 -0.44 18.76
C LEU A 217 20.56 -1.65 17.84
N ASP A 218 19.93 -2.73 18.27
CA ASP A 218 19.51 -3.83 17.40
C ASP A 218 18.13 -4.27 17.91
N VAL A 219 17.11 -3.93 17.14
CA VAL A 219 15.71 -4.24 17.45
C VAL A 219 15.16 -5.03 16.28
N ALA A 220 14.82 -6.29 16.52
CA ALA A 220 14.05 -7.13 15.61
C ALA A 220 12.69 -7.44 16.26
N GLN A 221 11.60 -7.19 15.54
CA GLN A 221 10.25 -7.43 16.05
C GLN A 221 9.29 -7.83 14.94
N ASP A 222 8.36 -8.71 15.29
CA ASP A 222 7.14 -8.89 14.51
C ASP A 222 6.25 -7.66 14.71
N LYS A 223 5.91 -7.00 13.60
CA LYS A 223 5.12 -5.76 13.57
C LYS A 223 3.94 -5.91 12.61
N PRO A 224 2.86 -6.62 13.00
CA PRO A 224 1.68 -6.80 12.14
C PRO A 224 1.03 -5.48 11.70
N SER A 225 1.15 -4.43 12.53
CA SER A 225 0.66 -3.07 12.19
C SER A 225 1.39 -2.44 11.01
N LEU A 226 2.51 -3.01 10.56
CA LEU A 226 3.30 -2.52 9.44
C LEU A 226 2.53 -2.57 8.13
N CYS A 227 1.67 -3.58 7.96
CA CYS A 227 0.78 -3.69 6.82
C CYS A 227 -0.06 -2.42 6.62
N LEU A 228 -0.62 -1.89 7.71
CA LEU A 228 -1.49 -0.72 7.70
C LEU A 228 -0.74 0.58 7.37
N SER A 229 0.60 0.56 7.39
CA SER A 229 1.43 1.68 6.94
C SER A 229 1.44 1.84 5.41
N TYR A 230 0.97 0.82 4.68
CA TYR A 230 0.88 0.81 3.23
C TYR A 230 -0.57 0.57 2.77
N PRO A 231 -1.51 1.47 3.13
CA PRO A 231 -2.92 1.24 2.90
C PRO A 231 -3.28 1.22 1.41
N MET A 232 -2.48 1.84 0.54
CA MET A 232 -2.75 1.92 -0.90
C MET A 232 -1.44 1.97 -1.71
N SER A 233 -0.86 0.82 -1.99
CA SER A 233 0.23 0.70 -2.97
C SER A 233 -0.36 0.50 -4.36
N VAL A 234 0.27 1.01 -5.42
CA VAL A 234 -0.21 0.83 -6.79
C VAL A 234 0.86 0.18 -7.64
N VAL A 235 0.47 -0.80 -8.46
CA VAL A 235 1.35 -1.42 -9.46
C VAL A 235 0.80 -1.14 -10.84
N ASP A 236 1.65 -0.61 -11.72
CA ASP A 236 1.46 -0.67 -13.17
C ASP A 236 1.85 -2.08 -13.62
N GLU A 237 0.85 -2.92 -13.89
CA GLU A 237 1.04 -4.34 -14.22
C GLU A 237 1.62 -4.52 -15.63
N GLU A 238 1.52 -3.51 -16.50
CA GLU A 238 2.11 -3.54 -17.84
C GLU A 238 3.59 -3.12 -17.80
N ALA A 239 3.89 -2.01 -17.13
CA ALA A 239 5.27 -1.52 -17.02
C ALA A 239 6.09 -2.22 -15.91
N GLY A 240 5.45 -3.01 -15.05
CA GLY A 240 6.09 -3.64 -13.90
C GLY A 240 6.63 -2.62 -12.90
N LYS A 241 5.87 -1.54 -12.65
CA LYS A 241 6.29 -0.45 -11.76
C LYS A 241 5.46 -0.40 -10.50
N LEU A 242 6.14 -0.26 -9.37
CA LEU A 242 5.58 -0.07 -8.04
C LEU A 242 5.54 1.42 -7.70
N PHE A 243 4.41 1.88 -7.20
CA PHE A 243 4.19 3.18 -6.62
C PHE A 243 3.82 2.99 -5.15
N LEU A 244 4.73 3.39 -4.26
CA LEU A 244 4.51 3.41 -2.82
C LEU A 244 4.41 4.87 -2.33
N PRO A 245 3.25 5.53 -2.52
CA PRO A 245 3.07 6.89 -2.02
C PRO A 245 3.13 6.90 -0.49
N GLY A 246 3.85 7.87 0.08
CA GLY A 246 3.87 8.07 1.52
C GLY A 246 4.63 7.01 2.32
N PHE A 247 5.66 6.37 1.73
CA PHE A 247 6.57 5.54 2.52
C PHE A 247 7.11 6.33 3.72
N THR A 248 6.93 5.77 4.91
CA THR A 248 7.49 6.29 6.17
C THR A 248 8.23 5.17 6.89
N PHE A 249 9.35 5.51 7.52
CA PHE A 249 10.02 4.58 8.41
C PHE A 249 9.17 4.35 9.67
N PRO A 250 9.03 3.09 10.13
CA PRO A 250 8.39 2.83 11.41
C PRO A 250 9.19 3.45 12.55
N ASP A 251 8.50 4.02 13.54
CA ASP A 251 9.16 4.50 14.76
C ASP A 251 9.89 3.34 15.46
N VAL A 252 11.13 3.62 15.87
CA VAL A 252 11.97 2.69 16.61
C VAL A 252 12.18 3.24 18.02
N PRO A 253 11.55 2.65 19.05
CA PRO A 253 11.84 3.02 20.42
C PRO A 253 13.30 2.62 20.73
N ALA A 254 14.16 3.59 20.98
CA ALA A 254 15.54 3.37 21.37
C ALA A 254 15.74 3.85 22.82
N THR A 255 16.18 2.96 23.70
CA THR A 255 16.52 3.35 25.08
C THR A 255 17.99 3.74 25.12
N GLN A 256 18.28 5.04 25.28
CA GLN A 256 19.64 5.51 25.52
C GLN A 256 19.96 5.40 27.01
N LYS A 257 21.04 4.68 27.33
CA LYS A 257 21.43 4.30 28.70
C LYS A 257 21.59 5.48 29.67
N ASN A 258 21.78 6.70 29.16
CA ASN A 258 22.00 7.91 29.96
C ASN A 258 20.97 9.04 29.73
N ILE A 259 20.04 8.89 28.78
CA ILE A 259 19.11 9.97 28.36
C ILE A 259 17.63 9.51 28.39
N GLY A 260 17.38 8.22 28.62
CA GLY A 260 16.02 7.65 28.65
C GLY A 260 15.55 7.16 27.28
N SER A 261 14.25 6.95 27.12
CA SER A 261 13.66 6.52 25.84
C SER A 261 13.67 7.67 24.82
N ARG A 262 14.33 7.46 23.69
CA ARG A 262 14.33 8.34 22.52
C ARG A 262 13.86 7.52 21.31
N SER A 263 12.97 8.07 20.48
CA SER A 263 12.72 7.47 19.17
C SER A 263 13.95 7.71 18.29
N ALA A 264 14.47 6.69 17.63
CA ALA A 264 15.41 6.87 16.54
C ALA A 264 14.61 7.27 15.30
N THR A 265 14.58 8.57 15.00
CA THR A 265 13.89 9.10 13.82
C THR A 265 14.85 9.14 12.65
N VAL A 266 14.47 8.55 11.52
CA VAL A 266 15.23 8.67 10.26
C VAL A 266 15.14 10.12 9.77
N PRO A 267 16.25 10.78 9.41
CA PRO A 267 16.26 12.13 8.89
C PRO A 267 15.31 12.33 7.69
N GLY A 268 14.69 13.51 7.62
CA GLY A 268 13.67 13.81 6.61
C GLY A 268 14.18 13.76 5.18
N GLU A 269 15.46 14.12 4.94
CA GLU A 269 16.09 14.05 3.63
C GLU A 269 16.24 12.61 3.14
N ILE A 270 16.60 11.69 4.06
CA ILE A 270 16.73 10.25 3.78
C ILE A 270 15.35 9.65 3.49
N ALA A 271 14.36 9.95 4.33
CA ALA A 271 12.99 9.51 4.13
C ALA A 271 12.44 9.99 2.78
N THR A 272 12.61 11.28 2.46
CA THR A 272 12.19 11.87 1.18
C THR A 272 12.83 11.17 -0.02
N TRP A 273 14.14 10.88 0.06
CA TRP A 273 14.86 10.20 -1.00
C TRP A 273 14.37 8.76 -1.22
N VAL A 274 14.12 8.02 -0.13
CA VAL A 274 13.57 6.66 -0.20
C VAL A 274 12.17 6.67 -0.81
N SER A 275 11.27 7.55 -0.33
CA SER A 275 9.91 7.65 -0.86
C SER A 275 9.89 8.02 -2.33
N LYS A 276 10.77 8.95 -2.77
CA LYS A 276 10.92 9.29 -4.19
C LYS A 276 11.45 8.13 -5.01
N THR A 277 12.37 7.34 -4.45
CA THR A 277 12.95 6.18 -5.14
C THR A 277 11.92 5.09 -5.36
N LEU A 278 11.04 4.84 -4.39
CA LEU A 278 10.00 3.80 -4.47
C LEU A 278 8.72 4.26 -5.21
N ASN A 279 8.62 5.52 -5.60
CA ASN A 279 7.46 6.04 -6.33
C ASN A 279 7.68 5.91 -7.86
N GLY A 280 7.29 4.77 -8.42
CA GLY A 280 7.47 4.44 -9.83
C GLY A 280 8.72 3.59 -10.12
N ALA A 281 9.26 2.91 -9.11
CA ALA A 281 10.37 1.97 -9.25
C ALA A 281 9.93 0.67 -9.95
N PRO A 282 10.84 -0.08 -10.58
CA PRO A 282 10.59 -1.48 -10.94
C PRO A 282 10.12 -2.30 -9.74
N LEU A 283 9.41 -3.42 -9.94
CA LEU A 283 8.94 -4.28 -8.84
C LEU A 283 10.05 -4.80 -7.92
N SER A 284 11.30 -4.85 -8.39
CA SER A 284 12.46 -5.14 -7.57
C SER A 284 13.68 -4.36 -8.05
N GLY A 285 14.61 -4.08 -7.16
CA GLY A 285 15.83 -3.40 -7.53
C GLY A 285 16.68 -2.98 -6.34
N THR A 286 17.82 -2.40 -6.67
CA THR A 286 18.73 -1.77 -5.71
C THR A 286 19.13 -0.40 -6.26
N LYS A 287 19.18 0.61 -5.40
CA LYS A 287 19.65 1.95 -5.74
C LYS A 287 20.54 2.47 -4.62
N SER A 288 21.57 3.22 -4.98
CA SER A 288 22.41 3.91 -4.00
C SER A 288 22.68 5.35 -4.43
N GLU A 289 22.73 6.25 -3.47
CA GLU A 289 23.05 7.66 -3.68
C GLU A 289 23.77 8.21 -2.44
N THR A 290 24.71 9.14 -2.67
CA THR A 290 25.34 9.88 -1.57
C THR A 290 24.68 11.25 -1.47
N ILE A 291 24.12 11.55 -0.30
CA ILE A 291 23.44 12.82 -0.03
C ILE A 291 24.28 13.63 0.95
N SER A 292 24.51 14.90 0.63
CA SER A 292 25.08 15.86 1.58
C SER A 292 24.06 16.20 2.65
N LEU A 293 24.45 16.04 3.91
CA LEU A 293 23.61 16.37 5.04
C LEU A 293 23.52 17.89 5.18
N GLN A 294 22.30 18.41 5.30
CA GLN A 294 22.04 19.83 5.57
C GLN A 294 21.79 20.09 7.06
N ARG A 295 21.54 19.03 7.83
CA ARG A 295 21.23 19.08 9.25
C ARG A 295 21.95 17.96 9.98
N PRO A 296 22.48 18.22 11.18
CA PRO A 296 23.06 17.19 12.02
C PRO A 296 22.09 16.04 12.31
N ILE A 297 22.59 14.81 12.27
CA ILE A 297 21.83 13.60 12.65
C ILE A 297 22.16 13.20 14.09
N LEU A 298 23.46 13.13 14.37
CA LEU A 298 24.05 12.70 15.63
C LEU A 298 24.79 13.84 16.32
N VAL A 299 25.48 14.69 15.55
CA VAL A 299 26.33 15.72 16.16
C VAL A 299 25.54 16.90 16.73
N LEU A 300 26.03 17.51 17.80
CA LEU A 300 25.37 18.62 18.49
C LEU A 300 26.19 19.91 18.32
N PRO A 301 25.97 20.66 17.22
CA PRO A 301 26.78 21.84 16.95
C PRO A 301 26.59 22.95 17.98
N LEU A 302 27.71 23.55 18.40
CA LEU A 302 27.74 24.80 19.16
C LEU A 302 27.53 26.00 18.22
N GLY A 303 27.14 27.17 18.74
CA GLY A 303 27.00 28.38 17.90
C GLY A 303 28.29 28.76 17.13
N ASN A 304 28.13 29.40 15.96
CA ASN A 304 29.22 29.84 15.06
C ASN A 304 30.13 28.70 14.57
N PHE A 305 29.53 27.62 14.11
CA PHE A 305 30.21 26.42 13.63
C PHE A 305 30.22 26.33 12.09
N SER A 306 31.23 25.65 11.56
CA SER A 306 31.18 25.08 10.20
C SER A 306 30.72 23.64 10.32
N TYR A 307 29.67 23.26 9.57
CA TYR A 307 29.16 21.89 9.51
C TYR A 307 29.36 21.27 8.13
N GLY A 308 29.61 19.99 8.11
CA GLY A 308 29.64 19.19 6.89
C GLY A 308 29.40 17.73 7.20
N GLY A 309 28.68 17.06 6.30
CA GLY A 309 28.44 15.63 6.40
C GLY A 309 27.88 15.08 5.11
N SER A 310 28.04 13.78 4.93
CA SER A 310 27.47 13.06 3.81
C SER A 310 27.17 11.62 4.23
N VAL A 311 26.05 11.10 3.75
CA VAL A 311 25.66 9.71 3.92
C VAL A 311 25.45 9.07 2.57
N LYS A 312 25.97 7.86 2.39
CA LYS A 312 25.60 6.95 1.34
C LYS A 312 24.40 6.15 1.81
N ILE A 313 23.31 6.27 1.06
CA ILE A 313 22.09 5.50 1.28
C ILE A 313 22.08 4.41 0.21
N THR A 314 21.82 3.17 0.61
CA THR A 314 21.58 2.05 -0.30
C THR A 314 20.24 1.45 0.05
N ILE A 315 19.33 1.38 -0.91
CA ILE A 315 18.04 0.74 -0.77
C ILE A 315 17.96 -0.46 -1.70
N THR A 316 17.47 -1.58 -1.18
CA THR A 316 17.09 -2.77 -1.95
C THR A 316 15.62 -3.05 -1.66
N TRP A 317 14.84 -3.32 -2.70
CA TRP A 317 13.41 -3.60 -2.55
C TRP A 317 12.97 -4.74 -3.46
N SER A 318 11.87 -5.40 -3.08
CA SER A 318 11.22 -6.41 -3.92
C SER A 318 9.73 -6.51 -3.62
N PHE A 319 8.92 -6.67 -4.66
CA PHE A 319 7.48 -6.92 -4.62
C PHE A 319 7.06 -7.97 -5.66
N THR A 320 7.83 -9.06 -5.74
CA THR A 320 7.66 -10.11 -6.75
C THR A 320 7.32 -11.47 -6.14
N GLU A 321 7.62 -11.68 -4.87
CA GLU A 321 7.42 -12.97 -4.21
C GLU A 321 5.95 -13.16 -3.81
N SER A 322 5.33 -14.25 -4.28
CA SER A 322 4.00 -14.64 -3.85
C SER A 322 4.02 -15.13 -2.40
N TYR A 323 3.07 -14.66 -1.59
CA TYR A 323 2.91 -15.10 -0.22
C TYR A 323 1.94 -16.29 -0.14
N LYS A 324 2.32 -17.32 0.61
CA LYS A 324 1.43 -18.44 0.98
C LYS A 324 1.06 -18.32 2.47
N PRO A 325 -0.24 -18.35 2.82
CA PRO A 325 -0.67 -18.31 4.22
C PRO A 325 0.06 -19.34 5.08
N GLY A 326 0.53 -18.91 6.26
CA GLY A 326 1.28 -19.76 7.19
C GLY A 326 2.78 -19.87 6.91
N THR A 327 3.29 -19.23 5.85
CA THR A 327 4.74 -19.14 5.60
C THR A 327 5.33 -17.98 6.40
N ALA A 328 6.52 -18.19 6.98
CA ALA A 328 7.26 -17.12 7.64
C ALA A 328 7.70 -16.07 6.62
N LEU A 329 7.73 -14.81 7.04
CA LEU A 329 8.35 -13.75 6.26
C LEU A 329 9.87 -13.96 6.20
N PRO A 330 10.54 -13.50 5.13
CA PRO A 330 12.00 -13.51 5.02
C PRO A 330 12.66 -12.80 6.20
N ASP A 331 13.83 -13.30 6.60
CA ASP A 331 14.74 -12.61 7.51
C ASP A 331 15.69 -11.70 6.71
N ASP A 332 16.38 -10.79 7.42
CA ASP A 332 17.35 -9.85 6.86
C ASP A 332 18.70 -10.48 6.50
#